data_AF-A0A7W0NWU4-F1
#
_entry.id   AF-A0A7W0NWU4-F1
#
_cell.length_a   1.000
_cell.length_b   1.000
_cell.length_c   1.000
_cell.angle_alpha   90.00
_cell.angle_beta   90.00
_cell.angle_gamma   90.00
#
_symmetry.space_group_name_H-M   'P 1'
#
loop_
_entity.id
_entity.type
_entity.pdbx_description
1 polymer ?
#
loop_
_entity_poly.entity_id
_entity_poly.type
_entity_poly.pdbx_seq_one_letter_code
_entity_poly.pdbx_strand_id
1 'polypeptide(L)'
;MHRLAELSDERRIRFGWLLLVAGSFLLVVAVWWIHYSSFAVTTVIDGQTVPVVVDYFNWVPRGWYWKALGYLAAFAASQMMLLGAAMAFVIKRRMTWALAAFTALLAWIELVLIFGIVPSEWLSLSQTDLDWSPQKVFVTIPSWLVLGNDVAISFAALKDIISGGYHVTILGAAIVFAYQIQSFGKPRKAEAKPAQISPYGRPLVRGSE
;
A
#
# COMPACT_ATOMS: atom_id res chain seq x y z
N MET A 1 19.60 15.22 -5.20
CA MET A 1 18.82 13.97 -5.07
C MET A 1 19.35 12.97 -6.09
N HIS A 2 20.07 11.92 -5.66
CA HIS A 2 20.49 10.84 -6.56
C HIS A 2 19.26 10.14 -7.13
N ARG A 3 19.16 10.05 -8.46
CA ARG A 3 18.05 9.34 -9.10
C ARG A 3 18.34 7.85 -9.02
N LEU A 4 17.37 7.04 -8.58
CA LEU A 4 17.48 5.57 -8.60
C LEU A 4 17.83 5.02 -10.01
N ALA A 5 17.52 5.79 -11.07
CA ALA A 5 17.90 5.52 -12.45
C ALA A 5 19.42 5.57 -12.72
N GLU A 6 20.19 6.30 -11.90
CA GLU A 6 21.64 6.48 -12.03
C GLU A 6 22.45 5.41 -11.28
N LEU A 7 21.79 4.52 -10.53
CA LEU A 7 22.46 3.40 -9.88
C LEU A 7 23.08 2.47 -10.95
N SER A 8 24.32 2.05 -10.69
CA SER A 8 24.95 0.97 -11.44
C SER A 8 24.13 -0.31 -11.29
N ASP A 9 24.20 -1.19 -12.29
CA ASP A 9 23.43 -2.43 -12.29
C ASP A 9 23.74 -3.30 -11.08
N GLU A 10 25.01 -3.39 -10.69
CA GLU A 10 25.44 -4.14 -9.51
C GLU A 10 24.81 -3.60 -8.22
N ARG A 11 24.82 -2.26 -8.02
CA ARG A 11 24.22 -1.64 -6.83
C ARG A 11 22.72 -1.85 -6.79
N ARG A 12 22.02 -1.68 -7.93
CA ARG A 12 20.58 -1.91 -8.01
C ARG A 12 20.22 -3.35 -7.63
N ILE A 13 20.92 -4.32 -8.20
CA ILE A 13 20.67 -5.74 -7.94
C ILE A 13 20.95 -6.06 -6.47
N ARG A 14 22.04 -5.54 -5.90
CA ARG A 14 22.36 -5.71 -4.48
C ARG A 14 21.26 -5.14 -3.57
N PHE A 15 20.77 -3.93 -3.86
CA PHE A 15 19.64 -3.36 -3.13
C PHE A 15 18.37 -4.20 -3.29
N GLY A 16 18.10 -4.71 -4.50
CA GLY A 16 16.96 -5.60 -4.75
C GLY A 16 16.99 -6.86 -3.88
N TRP A 17 18.14 -7.52 -3.80
CA TRP A 17 18.34 -8.67 -2.92
C TRP A 17 18.24 -8.32 -1.43
N LEU A 18 18.82 -7.20 -1.00
CA LEU A 18 18.70 -6.73 0.38
C LEU A 18 17.24 -6.51 0.77
N LEU A 19 16.44 -5.88 -0.09
CA LEU A 19 15.01 -5.68 0.13
C LEU A 19 14.24 -7.01 0.18
N LEU A 20 14.57 -7.98 -0.68
CA LEU A 20 13.95 -9.31 -0.66
C LEU A 20 14.24 -10.05 0.65
N VAL A 21 15.49 -10.04 1.11
CA VAL A 21 15.89 -10.72 2.36
C VAL A 21 15.28 -10.02 3.57
N ALA A 22 15.42 -8.70 3.65
CA ALA A 22 14.87 -7.92 4.76
C ALA A 22 13.34 -7.99 4.80
N GLY A 23 12.67 -7.91 3.65
CA GLY A 23 11.23 -8.08 3.54
C GLY A 23 10.78 -9.48 3.96
N SER A 24 11.47 -10.53 3.51
CA SER A 24 11.14 -11.91 3.90
C SER A 24 11.29 -12.12 5.42
N PHE A 25 12.37 -11.61 6.01
CA PHE A 25 12.57 -11.66 7.46
C PHE A 25 11.50 -10.88 8.22
N LEU A 26 11.21 -9.65 7.78
CA LEU A 26 10.17 -8.82 8.40
C LEU A 26 8.79 -9.47 8.29
N LEU A 27 8.48 -10.14 7.19
CA LEU A 27 7.22 -10.85 7.02
C LEU A 27 7.07 -11.99 8.04
N VAL A 28 8.12 -12.78 8.26
CA VAL A 28 8.11 -13.85 9.27
C VAL A 28 7.87 -13.27 10.67
N VAL A 29 8.59 -12.20 11.02
CA VAL A 29 8.42 -11.52 12.32
C VAL A 29 7.01 -10.94 12.45
N ALA A 30 6.47 -10.33 11.39
CA ALA A 30 5.14 -9.75 11.38
C ALA A 30 4.04 -10.82 11.55
N VAL A 31 4.13 -11.94 10.83
CA VAL A 31 3.17 -13.05 10.95
C VAL A 31 3.22 -13.65 12.35
N TRP A 32 4.42 -13.87 12.88
CA TRP A 32 4.61 -14.32 14.26
C TRP A 32 3.97 -13.33 15.26
N TRP A 33 4.20 -12.03 15.08
CA TRP A 33 3.63 -10.99 15.93
C TRP A 33 2.09 -10.95 15.86
N ILE A 34 1.51 -11.02 14.65
CA ILE A 34 0.06 -11.07 14.44
C ILE A 34 -0.54 -12.28 15.16
N HIS A 35 0.09 -13.45 15.03
CA HIS A 35 -0.38 -14.67 15.68
C HIS A 35 -0.50 -14.49 17.19
N TYR A 36 0.56 -14.03 17.87
CA TYR A 36 0.54 -13.90 19.33
C TYR A 36 -0.29 -12.70 19.83
N SER A 37 -0.36 -11.61 19.07
CA SER A 37 -1.22 -10.47 19.42
C SER A 37 -2.71 -10.75 19.21
N SER A 38 -3.06 -11.78 18.43
CA SER A 38 -4.44 -12.19 18.16
C SER A 38 -5.13 -12.96 19.29
N PHE A 39 -4.36 -13.44 20.29
CA PHE A 39 -4.97 -14.13 21.43
C PHE A 39 -5.84 -13.16 22.25
N ALA A 40 -7.02 -13.63 22.65
CA ALA A 40 -7.90 -12.87 23.52
C ALA A 40 -7.20 -12.53 24.85
N VAL A 41 -7.46 -11.35 25.40
CA VAL A 41 -6.91 -10.93 26.71
C VAL A 41 -7.69 -11.57 27.84
N THR A 42 -9.00 -11.68 27.68
CA THR A 42 -9.94 -12.28 28.62
C THR A 42 -10.90 -13.21 27.89
N THR A 43 -11.50 -14.13 28.63
CA THR A 43 -12.57 -15.01 28.16
C THR A 43 -13.65 -15.10 29.24
N VAL A 44 -14.86 -15.51 28.86
CA VAL A 44 -15.97 -15.67 29.80
C VAL A 44 -16.10 -17.16 30.14
N ILE A 45 -15.90 -17.49 31.41
CA ILE A 45 -16.12 -18.84 31.96
C ILE A 45 -17.14 -18.69 33.08
N ASP A 46 -18.24 -19.43 33.00
CA ASP A 46 -19.34 -19.38 33.99
C ASP A 46 -19.86 -17.97 34.29
N GLY A 47 -19.93 -17.13 33.26
CA GLY A 47 -20.40 -15.74 33.38
C GLY A 47 -19.39 -14.77 33.99
N GLN A 48 -18.18 -15.24 34.34
CA GLN A 48 -17.09 -14.40 34.84
C GLN A 48 -16.02 -14.16 33.77
N THR A 49 -15.60 -12.91 33.64
CA THR A 49 -14.49 -12.52 32.75
C THR A 49 -13.17 -12.86 33.43
N VAL A 50 -12.51 -13.90 32.94
CA VAL A 50 -11.21 -14.37 33.44
C VAL A 50 -10.09 -14.07 32.44
N PRO A 51 -8.86 -13.75 32.90
CA PRO A 51 -7.75 -13.51 31.99
C PRO A 51 -7.34 -14.78 31.27
N VAL A 52 -7.11 -14.69 29.96
CA VAL A 52 -6.53 -15.78 29.18
C VAL A 52 -5.02 -15.75 29.40
N VAL A 53 -4.47 -16.86 29.87
CA VAL A 53 -3.02 -17.08 30.01
C VAL A 53 -2.53 -17.87 28.81
N VAL A 54 -1.48 -17.38 28.16
CA VAL A 54 -0.78 -18.06 27.06
C VAL A 54 0.51 -18.64 27.63
N ASP A 55 0.83 -19.90 27.31
CA ASP A 55 2.01 -20.57 27.88
C ASP A 55 3.33 -20.05 27.32
N TYR A 56 3.33 -19.66 26.03
CA TYR A 56 4.52 -19.18 25.32
C TYR A 56 4.33 -17.74 24.85
N PHE A 57 5.40 -16.95 24.94
CA PHE A 57 5.42 -15.56 24.47
C PHE A 57 4.30 -14.69 25.07
N ASN A 58 3.91 -14.96 26.31
CA ASN A 58 2.90 -14.20 27.05
C ASN A 58 3.25 -12.72 27.28
N TRP A 59 4.51 -12.34 27.06
CA TRP A 59 5.01 -10.98 27.07
C TRP A 59 4.68 -10.20 25.79
N VAL A 60 4.25 -10.88 24.72
CA VAL A 60 3.81 -10.21 23.49
C VAL A 60 2.52 -9.46 23.79
N PRO A 61 2.45 -8.15 23.49
CA PRO A 61 1.27 -7.37 23.79
C PRO A 61 0.11 -7.78 22.87
N ARG A 62 -1.08 -7.91 23.48
CA ARG A 62 -2.29 -8.44 22.82
C ARG A 62 -3.33 -7.36 22.57
N GLY A 63 -4.22 -7.64 21.64
CA GLY A 63 -5.34 -6.77 21.29
C GLY A 63 -5.17 -6.07 19.96
N TRP A 64 -6.25 -5.39 19.55
CA TRP A 64 -6.45 -4.88 18.20
C TRP A 64 -5.33 -3.96 17.71
N TYR A 65 -4.81 -3.10 18.59
CA TYR A 65 -3.76 -2.14 18.25
C TYR A 65 -2.46 -2.85 17.84
N TRP A 66 -2.02 -3.82 18.65
CA TRP A 66 -0.79 -4.56 18.40
C TRP A 66 -0.91 -5.49 17.19
N LYS A 67 -2.09 -6.10 17.02
CA LYS A 67 -2.43 -6.88 15.83
C LYS A 67 -2.38 -6.01 14.57
N ALA A 68 -2.95 -4.81 14.60
CA ALA A 68 -2.92 -3.86 13.49
C ALA A 68 -1.49 -3.43 13.10
N LEU A 69 -0.62 -3.17 14.09
CA LEU A 69 0.79 -2.90 13.81
C LEU A 69 1.48 -4.08 13.12
N GLY A 70 1.16 -5.31 13.52
CA GLY A 70 1.62 -6.52 12.85
C GLY A 70 1.21 -6.57 11.38
N TYR A 71 -0.06 -6.29 11.06
CA TYR A 71 -0.53 -6.22 9.67
C TYR A 71 0.17 -5.12 8.86
N LEU A 72 0.39 -3.94 9.44
CA LEU A 72 1.14 -2.87 8.78
C LEU A 72 2.58 -3.29 8.50
N ALA A 73 3.23 -4.00 9.42
CA ALA A 73 4.57 -4.56 9.21
C ALA A 73 4.56 -5.64 8.11
N ALA A 74 3.54 -6.51 8.07
CA ALA A 74 3.41 -7.52 7.02
C ALA A 74 3.19 -6.88 5.64
N PHE A 75 2.38 -5.82 5.56
CA PHE A 75 2.20 -5.05 4.33
C PHE A 75 3.50 -4.34 3.91
N ALA A 76 4.20 -3.69 4.84
CA ALA A 76 5.50 -3.08 4.54
C ALA A 76 6.52 -4.12 4.03
N ALA A 77 6.55 -5.31 4.63
CA ALA A 77 7.38 -6.42 4.20
C ALA A 77 7.06 -6.87 2.76
N SER A 78 5.78 -7.00 2.40
CA SER A 78 5.38 -7.34 1.03
C SER A 78 5.81 -6.26 0.03
N GLN A 79 5.69 -4.98 0.40
CA GLN A 79 6.16 -3.87 -0.44
C GLN A 79 7.67 -3.91 -0.68
N MET A 80 8.45 -4.21 0.37
CA MET A 80 9.90 -4.41 0.24
C MET A 80 10.23 -5.57 -0.70
N MET A 81 9.51 -6.68 -0.59
CA MET A 81 9.73 -7.86 -1.45
C MET A 81 9.39 -7.57 -2.92
N LEU A 82 8.27 -6.90 -3.20
CA LEU A 82 7.85 -6.55 -4.56
C LEU A 82 8.81 -5.54 -5.21
N LEU A 83 9.18 -4.50 -4.48
CA LEU A 83 10.17 -3.54 -4.94
C LEU A 83 11.54 -4.21 -5.16
N GLY A 84 11.94 -5.08 -4.22
CA GLY A 84 13.18 -5.84 -4.30
C GLY A 84 13.24 -6.74 -5.54
N ALA A 85 12.16 -7.48 -5.81
CA ALA A 85 12.01 -8.30 -7.00
C ALA A 85 12.07 -7.47 -8.29
N ALA A 86 11.36 -6.34 -8.34
CA ALA A 86 11.40 -5.44 -9.48
C ALA A 86 12.82 -4.90 -9.74
N MET A 87 13.54 -4.48 -8.69
CA MET A 87 14.92 -3.97 -8.81
C MET A 87 15.93 -5.04 -9.24
N ALA A 88 15.85 -6.25 -8.67
CA ALA A 88 16.78 -7.33 -8.96
C ALA A 88 16.55 -7.95 -10.35
N PHE A 89 15.29 -8.12 -10.74
CA PHE A 89 14.93 -8.96 -11.88
C PHE A 89 14.30 -8.22 -13.06
N VAL A 90 13.64 -7.09 -12.85
CA VAL A 90 12.85 -6.41 -13.91
C VAL A 90 13.58 -5.19 -14.49
N ILE A 91 14.02 -4.27 -13.63
CA ILE A 91 14.54 -2.97 -14.06
C ILE A 91 15.84 -3.11 -14.86
N LYS A 92 15.97 -2.34 -15.95
CA LYS A 92 17.09 -2.33 -16.92
C LYS A 92 17.43 -3.72 -17.49
N ARG A 93 16.47 -4.63 -17.58
CA ARG A 93 16.60 -5.90 -18.29
C ARG A 93 15.88 -5.86 -19.63
N ARG A 94 16.35 -6.64 -20.60
CA ARG A 94 15.65 -6.83 -21.87
C ARG A 94 14.32 -7.51 -21.59
N MET A 95 13.22 -6.90 -22.04
CA MET A 95 11.88 -7.44 -21.84
C MET A 95 11.66 -8.64 -22.77
N THR A 96 11.73 -9.85 -22.22
CA THR A 96 11.34 -11.10 -22.88
C THR A 96 9.92 -11.48 -22.47
N TRP A 97 9.30 -12.44 -23.16
CA TRP A 97 7.99 -12.98 -22.78
C TRP A 97 7.96 -13.49 -21.33
N ALA A 98 9.00 -14.22 -20.91
CA ALA A 98 9.10 -14.72 -19.54
C ALA A 98 9.21 -13.57 -18.51
N LEU A 99 10.02 -12.55 -18.80
CA LEU A 99 10.16 -11.41 -17.89
C LEU A 99 8.88 -10.55 -17.85
N ALA A 100 8.18 -10.43 -18.98
CA ALA A 100 6.89 -9.74 -19.05
C ALA A 100 5.85 -10.47 -18.20
N ALA A 101 5.76 -11.80 -18.31
CA ALA A 101 4.88 -12.61 -17.48
C ALA A 101 5.22 -12.49 -15.99
N PHE A 102 6.50 -12.52 -15.63
CA PHE A 102 6.94 -12.32 -14.24
C PHE A 102 6.60 -10.91 -13.72
N THR A 103 6.79 -9.87 -14.54
CA THR A 103 6.43 -8.50 -14.18
C THR A 103 4.92 -8.34 -14.00
N ALA A 104 4.12 -8.97 -14.86
CA ALA A 104 2.67 -9.01 -14.73
C ALA A 104 2.23 -9.73 -13.44
N LEU A 105 2.92 -10.81 -13.05
CA LEU A 105 2.69 -11.48 -11.77
C LEU A 105 2.95 -10.55 -10.59
N LEU A 106 4.07 -9.82 -10.58
CA LEU A 106 4.37 -8.85 -9.52
C LEU A 106 3.30 -7.76 -9.42
N ALA A 107 2.88 -7.21 -10.57
CA ALA A 107 1.81 -6.21 -10.62
C ALA A 107 0.47 -6.77 -10.13
N TRP A 108 0.14 -8.02 -10.51
CA TRP A 108 -1.06 -8.69 -10.03
C TRP A 108 -1.03 -8.91 -8.51
N ILE A 109 0.09 -9.37 -7.95
CA ILE A 109 0.24 -9.52 -6.49
C ILE A 109 0.00 -8.18 -5.80
N GLU A 110 0.57 -7.09 -6.31
CA GLU A 110 0.37 -5.75 -5.75
C GLU A 110 -1.10 -5.32 -5.80
N LEU A 111 -1.79 -5.59 -6.90
CA LEU A 111 -3.23 -5.32 -7.02
C LEU A 111 -4.05 -6.15 -6.02
N VAL A 112 -3.70 -7.42 -5.80
CA VAL A 112 -4.37 -8.26 -4.79
C VAL A 112 -4.11 -7.73 -3.37
N LEU A 113 -2.89 -7.30 -3.07
CA LEU A 113 -2.57 -6.72 -1.77
C LEU A 113 -3.38 -5.45 -1.50
N ILE A 114 -3.39 -4.53 -2.47
CA ILE A 114 -4.06 -3.24 -2.35
C ILE A 114 -5.59 -3.39 -2.37
N PHE A 115 -6.16 -4.09 -3.34
CA PHE A 115 -7.63 -4.12 -3.53
C PHE A 115 -8.32 -5.31 -2.86
N GLY A 116 -7.58 -6.35 -2.48
CA GLY A 116 -8.13 -7.51 -1.80
C GLY A 116 -7.79 -7.53 -0.32
N ILE A 117 -6.49 -7.63 -0.01
CA ILE A 117 -6.02 -7.92 1.35
C ILE A 117 -6.22 -6.72 2.28
N VAL A 118 -5.71 -5.54 1.93
CA VAL A 118 -5.83 -4.33 2.78
C VAL A 118 -7.29 -4.02 3.16
N PRO A 119 -8.26 -3.95 2.22
CA PRO A 119 -9.65 -3.68 2.60
C PRO A 119 -10.28 -4.84 3.37
N SER A 120 -9.94 -6.10 3.08
CA SER A 120 -10.41 -7.25 3.85
C SER A 120 -9.95 -7.21 5.31
N GLU A 121 -8.67 -6.88 5.57
CA GLU A 121 -8.14 -6.78 6.92
C GLU A 121 -8.72 -5.58 7.69
N TRP A 122 -8.97 -4.46 7.01
CA TRP A 122 -9.70 -3.32 7.59
C TRP A 122 -11.12 -3.72 8.02
N LEU A 123 -11.87 -4.40 7.13
CA LEU A 123 -13.22 -4.86 7.43
C LEU A 123 -13.22 -5.88 8.58
N SER A 124 -12.28 -6.83 8.56
CA SER A 124 -12.10 -7.81 9.63
C SER A 124 -11.85 -7.12 10.99
N LEU A 125 -10.87 -6.22 11.06
CA LEU A 125 -10.52 -5.47 12.27
C LEU A 125 -11.70 -4.67 12.80
N SER A 126 -12.37 -3.92 11.91
CA SER A 126 -13.49 -3.05 12.30
C SER A 126 -14.71 -3.85 12.77
N GLN A 127 -15.00 -5.00 12.17
CA GLN A 127 -16.16 -5.82 12.54
C GLN A 127 -15.91 -6.68 13.78
N THR A 128 -14.70 -7.18 13.96
CA THR A 128 -14.39 -8.12 15.05
C THR A 128 -13.83 -7.39 16.26
N ASP A 129 -12.63 -6.85 16.14
CA ASP A 129 -11.87 -6.34 17.26
C ASP A 129 -12.38 -4.96 17.75
N LEU A 130 -12.84 -4.11 16.83
CA LEU A 130 -13.41 -2.80 17.18
C LEU A 130 -14.93 -2.86 17.39
N ASP A 131 -15.58 -3.92 16.93
CA ASP A 131 -17.04 -4.11 16.97
C ASP A 131 -17.79 -2.85 16.50
N TRP A 132 -17.44 -2.37 15.30
CA TRP A 132 -18.10 -1.26 14.61
C TRP A 132 -19.43 -1.72 14.03
N SER A 133 -20.42 -1.80 14.91
CA SER A 133 -21.75 -2.31 14.61
C SER A 133 -22.77 -1.18 14.36
N PRO A 134 -23.90 -1.47 13.69
CA PRO A 134 -24.96 -0.48 13.46
C PRO A 134 -25.57 0.09 14.75
N GLN A 135 -25.48 -0.65 15.85
CA GLN A 135 -26.03 -0.27 17.16
C GLN A 135 -25.18 0.79 17.86
N LYS A 136 -23.91 0.95 17.49
CA LYS A 136 -23.03 1.97 18.07
C LYS A 136 -23.11 3.25 17.25
N VAL A 137 -23.54 4.32 17.90
CA VAL A 137 -23.57 5.66 17.29
C VAL A 137 -22.15 6.24 17.27
N PHE A 138 -21.70 6.64 16.09
CA PHE A 138 -20.45 7.37 15.91
C PHE A 138 -20.65 8.87 16.11
N VAL A 139 -21.63 9.45 15.41
CA VAL A 139 -21.97 10.88 15.55
C VAL A 139 -23.45 11.12 15.27
N THR A 140 -24.07 11.99 16.04
CA THR A 140 -25.44 12.48 15.81
C THR A 140 -25.39 13.83 15.12
N ILE A 141 -26.14 13.99 14.03
CA ILE A 141 -26.16 15.24 13.26
C ILE A 141 -27.15 16.20 13.94
N PRO A 142 -26.76 17.46 14.22
CA PRO A 142 -27.69 18.46 14.75
C PRO A 142 -28.94 18.58 13.89
N SER A 143 -30.12 18.54 14.50
CA SER A 143 -31.40 18.45 13.79
C SER A 143 -31.64 19.61 12.81
N TRP A 144 -31.13 20.81 13.10
CA TRP A 144 -31.22 21.97 12.21
C TRP A 144 -30.45 21.81 10.88
N LEU A 145 -29.46 20.92 10.82
CA LEU A 145 -28.73 20.56 9.58
C LEU A 145 -29.48 19.50 8.75
N VAL A 146 -30.47 18.84 9.33
CA VAL A 146 -31.22 17.73 8.71
C VAL A 146 -32.73 17.97 8.79
N LEU A 147 -33.17 19.24 8.63
CA LEU A 147 -34.58 19.63 8.51
C LEU A 147 -35.47 19.20 9.70
N GLY A 148 -34.89 19.18 10.91
CA GLY A 148 -35.59 18.78 12.13
C GLY A 148 -35.65 17.27 12.37
N ASN A 149 -34.98 16.45 11.54
CA ASN A 149 -34.95 15.00 11.71
C ASN A 149 -33.88 14.55 12.74
N ASP A 150 -34.09 13.37 13.32
CA ASP A 150 -33.09 12.69 14.14
C ASP A 150 -32.26 11.75 13.25
N VAL A 151 -31.09 12.23 12.84
CA VAL A 151 -30.16 11.47 12.00
C VAL A 151 -28.88 11.19 12.78
N ALA A 152 -28.53 9.91 12.90
CA ALA A 152 -27.27 9.46 13.48
C ALA A 152 -26.49 8.60 12.49
N ILE A 153 -25.18 8.76 12.48
CA ILE A 153 -24.25 7.93 11.72
C ILE A 153 -23.72 6.86 12.68
N SER A 154 -23.88 5.60 12.32
CA SER A 154 -23.36 4.47 13.10
C SER A 154 -21.89 4.19 12.77
N PHE A 155 -21.20 3.45 13.64
CA PHE A 155 -19.85 2.97 13.36
C PHE A 155 -19.82 1.99 12.16
N ALA A 156 -20.90 1.26 11.91
CA ALA A 156 -21.04 0.48 10.68
C ALA A 156 -21.04 1.37 9.42
N ALA A 157 -21.78 2.48 9.45
CA ALA A 157 -21.75 3.44 8.35
C ALA A 157 -20.36 4.07 8.17
N LEU A 158 -19.66 4.40 9.27
CA LEU A 158 -18.28 4.91 9.22
C LEU A 158 -17.32 3.90 8.57
N LYS A 159 -17.40 2.61 8.95
CA LYS A 159 -16.63 1.52 8.34
C LYS A 159 -16.80 1.50 6.82
N ASP A 160 -18.05 1.53 6.37
CA ASP A 160 -18.40 1.43 4.96
C ASP A 160 -17.93 2.67 4.19
N ILE A 161 -18.05 3.86 4.78
CA ILE A 161 -17.50 5.12 4.23
C ILE A 161 -15.98 5.04 4.05
N ILE A 162 -15.25 4.55 5.07
CA ILE A 162 -13.79 4.41 4.99
C ILE A 162 -13.41 3.40 3.91
N SER A 163 -14.09 2.25 3.85
CA SER A 163 -13.85 1.25 2.81
C SER A 163 -14.14 1.81 1.41
N GLY A 164 -15.29 2.45 1.20
CA GLY A 164 -15.64 3.07 -0.07
C GLY A 164 -14.66 4.17 -0.49
N GLY A 165 -14.29 5.04 0.45
CA GLY A 165 -13.30 6.10 0.25
C GLY A 165 -11.94 5.54 -0.16
N TYR A 166 -11.47 4.49 0.54
CA TYR A 166 -10.24 3.79 0.20
C TYR A 166 -10.23 3.30 -1.26
N HIS A 167 -11.27 2.58 -1.69
CA HIS A 167 -11.34 2.05 -3.06
C HIS A 167 -11.31 3.16 -4.11
N VAL A 168 -12.06 4.25 -3.90
CA VAL A 168 -12.08 5.39 -4.83
C VAL A 168 -10.71 6.07 -4.90
N THR A 169 -10.10 6.36 -3.76
CA THR A 169 -8.79 7.02 -3.69
C THR A 169 -7.70 6.18 -4.34
N ILE A 170 -7.65 4.88 -4.02
CA ILE A 170 -6.63 3.97 -4.53
C ILE A 170 -6.83 3.69 -6.02
N LEU A 171 -8.07 3.55 -6.50
CA LEU A 171 -8.32 3.43 -7.94
C LEU A 171 -7.84 4.67 -8.70
N GLY A 172 -8.13 5.87 -8.16
CA GLY A 172 -7.60 7.12 -8.70
C GLY A 172 -6.06 7.15 -8.73
N ALA A 173 -5.41 6.74 -7.64
CA ALA A 173 -3.96 6.64 -7.56
C ALA A 173 -3.39 5.64 -8.59
N ALA A 174 -4.02 4.48 -8.77
CA ALA A 174 -3.61 3.47 -9.74
C ALA A 174 -3.70 3.99 -11.19
N ILE A 175 -4.77 4.73 -11.52
CA ILE A 175 -4.92 5.36 -12.85
C ILE A 175 -3.81 6.39 -13.08
N VAL A 176 -3.55 7.26 -12.09
CA VAL A 176 -2.47 8.25 -12.17
C VAL A 176 -1.11 7.57 -12.34
N PHE A 177 -0.85 6.51 -11.58
CA PHE A 177 0.38 5.73 -11.67
C PHE A 177 0.55 5.07 -13.05
N ALA A 178 -0.51 4.45 -13.58
CA ALA A 178 -0.52 3.87 -14.92
C ALA A 178 -0.21 4.93 -15.99
N TYR A 179 -0.80 6.12 -15.89
CA TYR A 179 -0.50 7.24 -16.78
C TYR A 179 0.97 7.69 -16.67
N GLN A 180 1.51 7.78 -15.46
CA GLN A 180 2.91 8.15 -15.25
C GLN A 180 3.88 7.13 -15.84
N ILE A 181 3.62 5.83 -15.70
CA ILE A 181 4.46 4.78 -16.30
C ILE A 181 4.52 4.91 -17.83
N GLN A 182 3.44 5.32 -18.49
CA GLN A 182 3.46 5.54 -19.95
C GLN A 182 4.40 6.67 -20.39
N SER A 183 4.84 7.53 -19.47
CA SER A 183 5.83 8.57 -19.72
C SER A 183 7.28 8.11 -19.52
N PHE A 184 7.49 6.94 -18.90
CA PHE A 184 8.83 6.41 -18.66
C PHE A 184 9.51 6.03 -19.97
N GLY A 185 10.76 6.47 -20.14
CA GLY A 185 11.55 6.20 -21.34
C GLY A 185 11.24 7.10 -22.54
N LYS A 186 10.20 7.94 -22.49
CA LYS A 186 10.06 9.01 -23.48
C LYS A 186 11.23 9.97 -23.30
N PRO A 187 11.98 10.32 -24.36
CA PRO A 187 12.97 11.38 -24.25
C PRO A 187 12.24 12.61 -23.74
N ARG A 188 12.76 13.24 -22.68
CA ARG A 188 12.29 14.57 -22.30
C ARG A 188 12.26 15.39 -23.57
N LYS A 189 11.13 16.05 -23.87
CA LYS A 189 11.10 17.06 -24.93
C LYS A 189 12.32 17.92 -24.68
N ALA A 190 13.30 17.85 -25.58
CA ALA A 190 14.49 18.67 -25.46
C ALA A 190 13.95 20.09 -25.29
N GLU A 191 14.37 20.78 -24.22
CA GLU A 191 14.14 22.22 -24.14
C GLU A 191 14.50 22.76 -25.51
N ALA A 192 13.56 23.47 -26.14
CA ALA A 192 13.76 24.02 -27.47
C ALA A 192 15.08 24.78 -27.41
N LYS A 193 16.13 24.20 -28.01
CA LYS A 193 17.45 24.84 -28.00
C LYS A 193 17.20 26.27 -28.49
N PRO A 194 17.75 27.30 -27.82
CA PRO A 194 17.55 28.68 -28.26
C PRO A 194 17.82 28.72 -29.75
N ALA A 195 16.89 29.29 -30.52
CA ALA A 195 16.94 29.28 -31.97
C ALA A 195 18.35 29.69 -32.38
N GLN A 196 19.08 28.79 -33.03
CA GLN A 196 20.46 29.10 -33.40
C GLN A 196 20.37 30.29 -34.36
N ILE A 197 21.00 31.40 -33.97
CA ILE A 197 21.03 32.61 -34.76
C ILE A 197 22.17 32.43 -35.75
N SER A 198 21.91 32.66 -37.04
CA SER A 198 22.95 32.62 -38.06
C SER A 198 24.01 33.71 -37.76
N PRO A 199 25.22 33.59 -38.33
CA PRO A 199 26.21 34.67 -38.29
C PRO A 199 25.70 36.02 -38.83
N TYR A 200 24.58 36.00 -39.56
CA TYR A 200 23.90 37.16 -40.13
C TYR A 200 22.66 37.60 -39.33
N GLY A 201 22.50 37.15 -38.08
CA GLY A 201 21.47 37.64 -37.15
C GLY A 201 20.05 37.08 -37.37
N ARG A 202 19.87 36.08 -38.25
CA ARG A 202 18.55 35.51 -38.54
C ARG A 202 18.35 34.17 -37.83
N PRO A 203 17.15 33.88 -37.27
CA PRO A 203 16.86 32.56 -36.72
C PRO A 203 17.00 31.49 -37.79
N LEU A 204 17.77 30.44 -37.50
CA LEU A 204 17.91 29.30 -38.39
C LEU A 204 16.62 28.49 -38.39
N VAL A 205 16.00 28.36 -39.57
CA VAL A 205 14.83 27.51 -39.80
C VAL A 205 15.33 26.14 -40.23
N ARG A 206 14.73 25.07 -39.71
CA ARG A 206 15.04 23.70 -40.13
C ARG A 206 14.60 23.54 -41.59
N GLY A 207 15.53 23.22 -42.48
CA GLY A 207 15.20 22.93 -43.88
C GLY A 207 14.23 21.76 -43.98
N SER A 208 13.18 21.91 -44.78
CA SER A 208 12.28 20.81 -45.15
C SER A 208 13.00 19.89 -46.12
N GLU A 209 13.21 18.63 -45.74
CA GLU A 209 13.33 17.53 -46.70
C GLU A 209 11.92 17.12 -47.17
#